data_AF-A0AAD3CMV8-F1
#
_entry.id   AF-A0AAD3CMV8-F1
#
_cell.length_a   1.000
_cell.length_b   1.000
_cell.length_c   1.000
_cell.angle_alpha   90.00
_cell.angle_beta   90.00
_cell.angle_gamma   90.00
#
_symmetry.space_group_name_H-M   'P 1'
#
loop_
_entity.id
_entity.type
_entity.pdbx_description
1 polymer ?
#
loop_
_entity_poly.entity_id
_entity_poly.type
_entity_poly.pdbx_seq_one_letter_code
_entity_poly.pdbx_strand_id
1 'polypeptide(L)'
;MRKSPSLSSNSPAALRRKRRELNEDTGLRKVKSVDTASGYPTEGTFLIQNSPGEYGRQLKPAYVTKTSSMFAPSEEPPELSHWIVPALLCALAYALYNIFIKKGSASIHPILGGVILQFVAAIIGLILCVFLAYGPTQEEMFYDSNGIFYAVLAGASVGMAEIISFTVSGMGVQATQSIPIIIGGSVFFGTVLGKIFLDENLSLSGWIGVAMISGGIVLVATDPNADMGH
;
A
#
# COMPACT_ATOMS: atom_id res chain seq x y z
N MET A 1 -43.02 67.74 29.31
CA MET A 1 -41.81 66.92 29.14
C MET A 1 -41.93 65.65 29.98
N ARG A 2 -42.29 64.50 29.38
CA ARG A 2 -42.23 63.18 30.03
C ARG A 2 -41.08 62.40 29.40
N LYS A 3 -40.21 61.84 30.24
CA LYS A 3 -38.98 61.11 29.88
C LYS A 3 -39.28 59.83 29.12
N SER A 4 -38.54 59.61 28.04
CA SER A 4 -38.34 58.31 27.37
C SER A 4 -37.35 57.44 28.18
N PRO A 5 -37.55 56.12 28.27
CA PRO A 5 -36.55 55.21 28.83
C PRO A 5 -35.55 54.76 27.76
N SER A 6 -34.27 54.88 28.08
CA SER A 6 -33.15 54.31 27.31
C SER A 6 -33.05 52.80 27.54
N LEU A 7 -33.10 52.04 26.46
CA LEU A 7 -32.84 50.59 26.44
C LEU A 7 -31.33 50.34 26.39
N SER A 8 -30.77 49.96 27.54
CA SER A 8 -29.47 49.32 27.67
C SER A 8 -29.62 47.83 27.37
N SER A 9 -29.13 47.36 26.21
CA SER A 9 -29.22 45.95 25.80
C SER A 9 -27.84 45.35 25.49
N ASN A 10 -26.95 45.34 26.48
CA ASN A 10 -25.70 44.55 26.43
C ASN A 10 -25.61 43.58 27.63
N SER A 11 -26.73 42.90 27.94
CA SER A 11 -26.72 41.80 28.90
C SER A 11 -26.37 40.47 28.20
N PRO A 12 -25.37 39.71 28.69
CA PRO A 12 -25.02 38.39 28.16
C PRO A 12 -26.21 37.41 28.12
N ALA A 13 -27.23 37.63 28.97
CA ALA A 13 -28.45 36.84 29.00
C ALA A 13 -29.36 37.09 27.76
N ALA A 14 -29.38 38.31 27.24
CA ALA A 14 -30.16 38.67 26.05
C ALA A 14 -29.53 38.08 24.77
N LEU A 15 -28.20 38.06 24.69
CA LEU A 15 -27.46 37.40 23.61
C LEU A 15 -27.65 35.87 23.61
N ARG A 16 -27.78 35.26 24.80
CA ARG A 16 -28.08 33.81 24.92
C ARG A 16 -29.50 33.47 24.48
N ARG A 17 -30.49 34.35 24.73
CA ARG A 17 -31.86 34.18 24.19
C ARG A 17 -31.89 34.32 22.68
N LYS A 18 -31.25 35.36 22.13
CA LYS A 18 -31.19 35.58 20.67
C LYS A 18 -30.47 34.46 19.91
N ARG A 19 -29.46 33.81 20.52
CA ARG A 19 -28.79 32.62 19.96
C ARG A 19 -29.65 31.36 20.05
N ARG A 20 -30.57 31.25 21.03
CA ARG A 20 -31.53 30.13 21.10
C ARG A 20 -32.61 30.24 20.03
N GLU A 21 -33.13 31.44 19.80
CA GLU A 21 -34.15 31.69 18.76
C GLU A 21 -33.59 31.47 17.33
N LEU A 22 -32.32 31.83 17.07
CA LEU A 22 -31.67 31.58 15.77
C LEU A 22 -31.49 30.08 15.46
N ASN A 23 -31.37 29.24 16.50
CA ASN A 23 -31.22 27.79 16.36
C ASN A 23 -32.56 27.05 16.22
N GLU A 24 -33.70 27.69 16.45
CA GLU A 24 -35.03 27.09 16.24
C GLU A 24 -35.59 27.33 14.83
N ASP A 25 -35.17 28.41 14.15
CA ASP A 25 -35.55 28.69 12.75
C ASP A 25 -34.72 27.95 11.70
N THR A 26 -33.53 27.46 12.08
CA THR A 26 -32.76 26.53 11.26
C THR A 26 -33.00 25.13 11.80
N GLY A 27 -33.81 24.33 11.09
CA GLY A 27 -34.22 22.96 11.45
C GLY A 27 -33.09 21.93 11.55
N LEU A 28 -32.01 22.24 12.25
CA LEU A 28 -30.86 21.41 12.56
C LEU A 28 -31.23 20.42 13.67
N ARG A 29 -31.98 19.37 13.30
CA ARG A 29 -32.03 18.17 14.13
C ARG A 29 -30.74 17.39 13.97
N LYS A 30 -29.90 17.41 15.01
CA LYS A 30 -28.75 16.51 15.14
C LYS A 30 -29.28 15.10 15.44
N VAL A 31 -29.55 14.30 14.41
CA VAL A 31 -29.90 12.89 14.57
C VAL A 31 -28.60 12.12 14.77
N LYS A 32 -28.36 11.63 15.99
CA LYS A 32 -27.41 10.54 16.22
C LYS A 32 -28.07 9.25 15.71
N SER A 33 -27.71 8.79 14.52
CA SER A 33 -27.91 7.38 14.18
C SER A 33 -26.77 6.58 14.81
N VAL A 34 -27.13 5.65 15.69
CA VAL A 34 -26.25 4.57 16.12
C VAL A 34 -26.69 3.38 15.29
N ASP A 35 -25.95 3.09 14.21
CA ASP A 35 -26.05 1.81 13.54
C ASP A 35 -24.97 0.89 14.08
N THR A 36 -25.38 -0.01 14.95
CA THR A 36 -24.63 -1.19 15.38
C THR A 36 -24.64 -2.25 14.29
N ALA A 37 -23.87 -2.04 13.22
CA ALA A 37 -23.41 -3.07 12.30
C ALA A 37 -22.40 -2.45 11.33
N SER A 38 -21.11 -2.75 11.53
CA SER A 38 -19.92 -2.27 10.77
C SER A 38 -19.11 -1.22 11.54
N GLY A 39 -18.01 -1.68 12.14
CA GLY A 39 -17.14 -0.90 13.04
C GLY A 39 -16.21 0.09 12.34
N TYR A 40 -16.74 1.03 11.56
CA TYR A 40 -15.98 2.15 11.00
C TYR A 40 -16.66 3.48 11.32
N PRO A 41 -15.95 4.49 11.87
CA PRO A 41 -16.52 5.82 12.06
C PRO A 41 -16.47 6.60 10.74
N THR A 42 -17.63 6.81 10.13
CA THR A 42 -17.82 7.78 9.03
C THR A 42 -18.20 9.14 9.61
N GLU A 43 -17.22 10.05 9.77
CA GLU A 43 -17.52 11.48 9.93
C GLU A 43 -17.87 12.09 8.55
N GLY A 44 -19.15 12.01 8.19
CA GLY A 44 -19.72 12.78 7.08
C GLY A 44 -20.47 13.99 7.61
N THR A 45 -19.99 15.21 7.35
CA THR A 45 -20.78 16.43 7.57
C THR A 45 -21.75 16.59 6.40
N PHE A 46 -23.03 16.30 6.62
CA PHE A 46 -24.09 16.48 5.62
C PHE A 46 -24.53 17.95 5.58
N LEU A 47 -24.28 18.65 4.46
CA LEU A 47 -24.89 19.94 4.16
C LEU A 47 -26.23 19.70 3.47
N ILE A 48 -27.33 19.86 4.21
CA ILE A 48 -28.68 19.87 3.62
C ILE A 48 -28.99 21.31 3.19
N GLN A 49 -28.88 21.58 1.89
CA GLN A 49 -29.41 22.80 1.28
C GLN A 49 -30.89 22.59 0.97
N ASN A 50 -31.76 23.04 1.88
CA ASN A 50 -33.21 23.01 1.66
C ASN A 50 -33.60 24.11 0.65
N SER A 51 -33.84 23.73 -0.61
CA SER A 51 -34.59 24.54 -1.57
C SER A 51 -36.03 23.99 -1.63
N PRO A 52 -37.07 24.80 -1.38
CA PRO A 52 -38.44 24.33 -1.36
C PRO A 52 -38.99 24.28 -2.78
N GLY A 53 -39.13 23.10 -3.39
CA GLY A 53 -39.82 23.03 -4.68
C GLY A 53 -39.84 21.75 -5.52
N GLU A 54 -39.01 20.73 -5.26
CA GLU A 54 -38.98 19.56 -6.16
C GLU A 54 -39.14 18.23 -5.40
N TYR A 55 -40.39 17.83 -5.20
CA TYR A 55 -40.74 16.43 -4.94
C TYR A 55 -40.62 15.65 -6.25
N GLY A 56 -39.65 14.74 -6.35
CA GLY A 56 -39.70 13.66 -7.36
C GLY A 56 -38.49 13.44 -8.26
N ARG A 57 -37.28 13.87 -7.88
CA ARG A 57 -36.06 13.35 -8.53
C ARG A 57 -35.20 12.65 -7.49
N GLN A 58 -35.18 11.32 -7.54
CA GLN A 58 -34.18 10.48 -6.88
C GLN A 58 -32.80 11.02 -7.24
N LEU A 59 -32.20 11.79 -6.33
CA LEU A 59 -30.80 12.16 -6.42
C LEU A 59 -30.02 10.88 -6.15
N LYS A 60 -29.66 10.18 -7.23
CA LYS A 60 -28.58 9.21 -7.19
C LYS A 60 -27.42 9.88 -6.45
N PRO A 61 -26.84 9.27 -5.42
CA PRO A 61 -25.62 9.80 -4.85
C PRO A 61 -24.64 9.94 -6.01
N ALA A 62 -24.16 11.16 -6.24
CA ALA A 62 -23.01 11.37 -7.08
C ALA A 62 -21.88 10.62 -6.37
N TYR A 63 -21.61 9.39 -6.81
CA TYR A 63 -20.38 8.72 -6.50
C TYR A 63 -19.30 9.73 -6.86
N VAL A 64 -18.54 10.17 -5.86
CA VAL A 64 -17.29 10.89 -6.07
C VAL A 64 -16.58 10.09 -7.15
N THR A 65 -16.46 10.69 -8.34
CA THR A 65 -15.76 10.07 -9.46
C THR A 65 -14.40 9.69 -8.91
N LYS A 66 -14.20 8.37 -8.73
CA LYS A 66 -12.93 7.80 -8.31
C LYS A 66 -11.94 8.30 -9.37
N THR A 67 -11.17 9.32 -9.01
CA THR A 67 -10.18 9.92 -9.89
C THR A 67 -9.39 8.76 -10.45
N SER A 68 -9.26 8.72 -11.78
CA SER A 68 -8.58 7.66 -12.53
C SER A 68 -7.09 7.66 -12.17
N SER A 69 -6.74 7.34 -10.93
CA SER A 69 -5.37 7.10 -10.54
C SER A 69 -5.02 5.73 -11.09
N MET A 70 -3.84 5.65 -11.70
CA MET A 70 -3.26 4.40 -12.20
C MET A 70 -3.19 3.31 -11.12
N PHE A 71 -3.29 3.71 -9.84
CA PHE A 71 -3.18 2.88 -8.66
C PHE A 71 -4.52 2.63 -7.94
N ALA A 72 -5.65 3.09 -8.48
CA ALA A 72 -6.94 2.72 -7.94
C ALA A 72 -7.15 1.21 -8.12
N PRO A 73 -7.48 0.44 -7.06
CA PRO A 73 -7.75 -0.99 -7.23
C PRO A 73 -8.94 -1.14 -8.18
N SER A 74 -8.67 -1.73 -9.35
CA SER A 74 -9.67 -2.19 -10.31
C SER A 74 -10.26 -3.51 -9.81
N GLU A 75 -11.55 -3.73 -10.05
CA GLU A 75 -12.20 -5.00 -9.69
C GLU A 75 -11.70 -6.18 -10.56
N GLU A 76 -11.04 -5.88 -11.69
CA GLU A 76 -10.50 -6.86 -12.62
C GLU A 76 -8.97 -6.66 -12.79
N PRO A 77 -8.19 -7.76 -12.90
CA PRO A 77 -6.76 -7.67 -13.13
C PRO A 77 -6.47 -7.06 -14.50
N PRO A 78 -5.45 -6.18 -14.62
CA PRO A 78 -5.11 -5.54 -15.89
C PRO A 78 -4.65 -6.57 -16.93
N GLU A 79 -4.86 -6.25 -18.21
CA GLU A 79 -4.40 -7.09 -19.32
C GLU A 79 -2.88 -7.33 -19.25
N LEU A 80 -2.46 -8.53 -19.68
CA LEU A 80 -1.06 -8.99 -19.65
C LEU A 80 -0.08 -7.95 -20.22
N SER A 81 -0.45 -7.26 -21.30
CA SER A 81 0.36 -6.25 -21.98
C SER A 81 0.79 -5.09 -21.09
N HIS A 82 -0.03 -4.70 -20.12
CA HIS A 82 0.21 -3.51 -19.29
C HIS A 82 1.18 -3.79 -18.13
N TRP A 83 1.14 -5.00 -17.55
CA TRP A 83 1.96 -5.33 -16.39
C TRP A 83 3.17 -6.23 -16.70
N ILE A 84 3.21 -6.89 -17.86
CA ILE A 84 4.34 -7.77 -18.21
C ILE A 84 5.65 -7.01 -18.37
N VAL A 85 5.63 -5.82 -18.98
CA VAL A 85 6.83 -4.99 -19.19
C VAL A 85 7.44 -4.56 -17.85
N PRO A 86 6.70 -3.94 -16.89
CA PRO A 86 7.27 -3.62 -15.59
C PRO A 86 7.67 -4.88 -14.79
N ALA A 87 6.97 -6.01 -14.94
CA ALA A 87 7.36 -7.27 -14.31
C ALA A 87 8.71 -7.78 -14.83
N LEU A 88 8.97 -7.71 -16.14
CA LEU A 88 10.25 -8.12 -16.73
C LEU A 88 11.39 -7.18 -16.32
N LEU A 89 11.14 -5.87 -16.26
CA LEU A 89 12.12 -4.90 -15.76
C LEU A 89 12.45 -5.15 -14.28
N CYS A 90 11.44 -5.50 -13.47
CA CYS A 90 11.61 -5.91 -12.09
C CYS A 90 12.46 -7.19 -11.98
N ALA A 91 12.18 -8.21 -12.79
CA ALA A 91 12.96 -9.44 -12.82
C ALA A 91 14.43 -9.20 -13.21
N LEU A 92 14.69 -8.33 -14.18
CA LEU A 92 16.04 -7.92 -14.56
C LEU A 92 16.76 -7.19 -13.41
N ALA A 93 16.07 -6.27 -12.73
CA ALA A 93 16.62 -5.57 -11.58
C ALA A 93 16.98 -6.55 -10.45
N TYR A 94 16.12 -7.54 -10.18
CA TYR A 94 16.41 -8.62 -9.22
C TYR A 94 17.61 -9.46 -9.65
N ALA A 95 17.74 -9.81 -10.93
CA ALA A 95 18.90 -10.56 -11.42
C ALA A 95 20.22 -9.79 -11.20
N LEU A 96 20.25 -8.49 -11.52
CA LEU A 96 21.41 -7.62 -11.27
C LEU A 96 21.72 -7.47 -9.78
N TYR A 97 20.68 -7.24 -8.98
CA TYR A 97 20.77 -7.17 -7.52
C TYR A 97 21.48 -8.42 -6.93
N ASN A 98 21.10 -9.62 -7.37
CA ASN A 98 21.69 -10.86 -6.85
C ASN A 98 23.18 -11.01 -7.25
N ILE A 99 23.57 -10.56 -8.44
CA ILE A 99 24.98 -10.52 -8.85
C ILE A 99 25.77 -9.56 -7.95
N PHE A 100 25.22 -8.39 -7.64
CA PHE A 100 25.87 -7.42 -6.76
C PHE A 100 25.95 -7.89 -5.31
N ILE A 101 24.93 -8.56 -4.78
CA ILE A 101 24.97 -9.24 -3.48
C ILE A 101 26.15 -10.21 -3.45
N LYS A 102 26.27 -11.07 -4.47
CA LYS A 102 27.37 -12.04 -4.54
C LYS A 102 28.73 -11.34 -4.54
N LYS A 103 28.92 -10.35 -5.41
CA LYS A 103 30.16 -9.58 -5.49
C LYS A 103 30.48 -8.83 -4.19
N GLY A 104 29.49 -8.21 -3.55
CA GLY A 104 29.66 -7.45 -2.31
C GLY A 104 29.90 -8.33 -1.09
N SER A 105 29.27 -9.50 -1.02
CA SER A 105 29.41 -10.45 0.09
C SER A 105 30.84 -10.96 0.27
N ALA A 106 31.67 -10.92 -0.77
CA ALA A 106 33.08 -11.30 -0.71
C ALA A 106 33.95 -10.28 0.05
N SER A 107 33.49 -9.04 0.22
CA SER A 107 34.31 -7.94 0.75
C SER A 107 33.76 -7.30 2.02
N ILE A 108 32.51 -7.60 2.39
CA ILE A 108 31.80 -6.88 3.46
C ILE A 108 31.04 -7.88 4.34
N HIS A 109 30.97 -7.60 5.65
CA HIS A 109 30.17 -8.38 6.59
C HIS A 109 28.67 -8.40 6.16
N PRO A 110 27.98 -9.55 6.18
CA PRO A 110 26.61 -9.67 5.66
C PRO A 110 25.60 -8.66 6.22
N ILE A 111 25.64 -8.42 7.54
CA ILE A 111 24.78 -7.43 8.20
C ILE A 111 25.05 -6.02 7.68
N LEU A 112 26.32 -5.65 7.50
CA LEU A 112 26.70 -4.32 7.01
C LEU A 112 26.30 -4.15 5.54
N GLY A 113 26.51 -5.19 4.72
CA GLY A 113 26.07 -5.23 3.33
C GLY A 113 24.56 -5.01 3.21
N GLY A 114 23.76 -5.72 4.01
CA GLY A 114 22.31 -5.53 4.10
C GLY A 114 21.97 -4.07 4.40
N VAL A 115 22.42 -3.56 5.56
CA VAL A 115 22.09 -2.19 6.00
C VAL A 115 22.41 -1.14 4.93
N ILE A 116 23.55 -1.25 4.23
CA ILE A 116 23.90 -0.35 3.13
C ILE A 116 22.85 -0.43 1.99
N LEU A 117 22.42 -1.63 1.59
CA LEU A 117 21.37 -1.79 0.58
C LEU A 117 20.04 -1.18 1.01
N GLN A 118 19.62 -1.37 2.27
CA GLN A 118 18.40 -0.72 2.78
C GLN A 118 18.50 0.80 2.72
N PHE A 119 19.64 1.40 3.08
CA PHE A 119 19.80 2.84 3.00
C PHE A 119 19.75 3.36 1.56
N VAL A 120 20.42 2.68 0.62
CA VAL A 120 20.37 3.06 -0.80
C VAL A 120 18.95 2.96 -1.33
N ALA A 121 18.24 1.87 -1.04
CA ALA A 121 16.85 1.68 -1.43
C ALA A 121 15.93 2.76 -0.81
N ALA A 122 16.11 3.06 0.48
CA ALA A 122 15.35 4.09 1.18
C ALA A 122 15.58 5.48 0.62
N ILE A 123 16.82 5.84 0.26
CA ILE A 123 17.14 7.14 -0.34
C ILE A 123 16.48 7.26 -1.72
N ILE A 124 16.58 6.23 -2.56
CA ILE A 124 15.93 6.24 -3.89
C ILE A 124 14.41 6.34 -3.74
N GLY A 125 13.81 5.55 -2.84
CA GLY A 125 12.38 5.60 -2.55
C GLY A 125 11.92 6.95 -2.00
N LEU A 126 12.72 7.57 -1.13
CA LEU A 126 12.44 8.90 -0.59
C LEU A 126 12.50 9.98 -1.66
N ILE A 127 13.51 9.95 -2.54
CA ILE A 127 13.62 10.88 -3.68
C ILE A 127 12.39 10.76 -4.58
N LEU A 128 11.97 9.53 -4.90
CA LEU A 128 10.79 9.29 -5.71
C LEU A 128 9.52 9.78 -5.02
N CYS A 129 9.37 9.53 -3.72
CA CYS A 129 8.23 9.99 -2.92
C CYS A 129 8.15 11.53 -2.90
N VAL A 130 9.27 12.21 -2.65
CA VAL A 130 9.35 13.69 -2.70
C VAL A 130 9.03 14.20 -4.11
N PHE A 131 9.52 13.54 -5.15
CA PHE A 131 9.21 13.90 -6.54
C PHE A 131 7.72 13.73 -6.87
N LEU A 132 7.04 12.70 -6.36
CA LEU A 132 5.60 12.53 -6.56
C LEU A 132 4.77 13.54 -5.75
N ALA A 133 5.21 13.86 -4.52
CA ALA A 133 4.53 14.80 -3.64
C ALA A 133 4.61 16.26 -4.11
N TYR A 134 5.78 16.67 -4.63
CA TYR A 134 6.06 18.06 -5.00
C TYR A 134 6.31 18.27 -6.50
N GLY A 135 6.24 17.21 -7.30
CA GLY A 135 6.47 17.27 -8.74
C GLY A 135 5.26 17.75 -9.53
N PRO A 136 5.39 17.81 -10.86
CA PRO A 136 4.38 18.40 -11.75
C PRO A 136 3.07 17.63 -11.82
N THR A 137 3.05 16.34 -11.45
CA THR A 137 1.86 15.48 -11.51
C THR A 137 1.07 15.46 -10.19
N GLN A 138 1.61 16.00 -9.10
CA GLN A 138 1.05 16.05 -7.73
C GLN A 138 0.00 14.96 -7.45
N GLU A 139 0.45 13.74 -7.17
CA GLU A 139 -0.46 12.64 -6.88
C GLU A 139 -0.94 12.67 -5.41
N GLU A 140 -2.25 12.46 -5.19
CA GLU A 140 -2.80 12.31 -3.85
C GLU A 140 -2.32 10.99 -3.24
N MET A 141 -1.43 11.08 -2.24
CA MET A 141 -0.93 9.92 -1.51
C MET A 141 -1.95 9.45 -0.47
N PHE A 142 -2.74 8.44 -0.82
CA PHE A 142 -3.63 7.76 0.12
C PHE A 142 -2.82 6.92 1.11
N TYR A 143 -3.07 7.10 2.42
CA TYR A 143 -2.47 6.28 3.47
C TYR A 143 -3.55 5.68 4.37
N ASP A 144 -3.38 4.41 4.71
CA ASP A 144 -4.21 3.69 5.67
C ASP A 144 -3.33 3.04 6.76
N SER A 145 -3.85 2.95 7.97
CA SER A 145 -3.12 2.39 9.12
C SER A 145 -2.77 0.92 8.92
N ASN A 146 -3.68 0.14 8.29
CA ASN A 146 -3.39 -1.27 7.99
C ASN A 146 -2.34 -1.39 6.88
N GLY A 147 -2.42 -0.54 5.85
CA GLY A 147 -1.42 -0.47 4.79
C GLY A 147 -0.01 -0.21 5.34
N ILE A 148 0.12 0.72 6.28
CA ILE A 148 1.39 1.01 6.96
C ILE A 148 1.87 -0.20 7.78
N PHE A 149 0.97 -0.86 8.52
CA PHE A 149 1.33 -2.06 9.30
C PHE A 149 1.89 -3.18 8.42
N TYR A 150 1.22 -3.51 7.31
CA TYR A 150 1.71 -4.51 6.37
C TYR A 150 3.00 -4.07 5.67
N ALA A 151 3.17 -2.79 5.36
CA ALA A 151 4.40 -2.27 4.78
C ALA A 151 5.60 -2.41 5.73
N VAL A 152 5.41 -2.17 7.03
CA VAL A 152 6.45 -2.38 8.06
C VAL A 152 6.82 -3.86 8.16
N LEU A 153 5.83 -4.76 8.17
CA LEU A 153 6.06 -6.20 8.23
C LEU A 153 6.79 -6.72 6.98
N ALA A 154 6.42 -6.21 5.80
CA ALA A 154 7.10 -6.49 4.54
C ALA A 154 8.55 -6.00 4.58
N GLY A 155 8.80 -4.76 5.04
CA GLY A 155 10.14 -4.21 5.19
C GLY A 155 11.03 -5.03 6.14
N ALA A 156 10.48 -5.47 7.27
CA ALA A 156 11.20 -6.34 8.21
C ALA A 156 11.56 -7.69 7.57
N SER A 157 10.63 -8.27 6.79
CA SER A 157 10.83 -9.54 6.09
C SER A 157 11.90 -9.42 5.00
N VAL A 158 11.87 -8.34 4.21
CA VAL A 158 12.88 -8.05 3.19
C VAL A 158 14.25 -7.85 3.84
N GLY A 159 14.36 -7.03 4.89
CA GLY A 159 15.64 -6.83 5.59
C GLY A 159 16.26 -8.14 6.12
N MET A 160 15.44 -9.03 6.67
CA MET A 160 15.89 -10.35 7.10
C MET A 160 16.35 -11.22 5.92
N ALA A 161 15.58 -11.25 4.83
CA ALA A 161 15.92 -11.99 3.62
C ALA A 161 17.25 -11.52 3.01
N GLU A 162 17.52 -10.21 3.02
CA GLU A 162 18.75 -9.65 2.48
C GLU A 162 19.98 -10.01 3.31
N ILE A 163 19.90 -9.95 4.64
CA ILE A 163 21.00 -10.36 5.53
C ILE A 163 21.34 -11.84 5.32
N ILE A 164 20.31 -12.70 5.21
CA ILE A 164 20.50 -14.12 4.93
C ILE A 164 21.11 -14.31 3.53
N SER A 165 20.64 -13.57 2.53
CA SER A 165 21.15 -13.65 1.15
C SER A 165 22.62 -13.26 1.04
N PHE A 166 23.05 -12.21 1.75
CA PHE A 166 24.47 -11.86 1.86
C PHE A 166 25.28 -12.95 2.58
N THR A 167 24.71 -13.56 3.61
CA THR A 167 25.38 -14.63 4.37
C THR A 167 25.61 -15.84 3.48
N VAL A 168 24.57 -16.33 2.79
CA VAL A 168 24.67 -17.45 1.85
C VAL A 168 25.64 -17.14 0.72
N SER A 169 25.60 -15.92 0.20
CA SER A 169 26.52 -15.50 -0.86
C SER A 169 27.98 -15.44 -0.40
N GLY A 170 28.21 -15.09 0.88
CA GLY A 170 29.52 -15.08 1.51
C GLY A 170 30.07 -16.47 1.87
N MET A 171 29.20 -17.50 1.95
CA MET A 171 29.61 -18.88 2.25
C MET A 171 30.35 -19.59 1.11
N GLY A 172 30.64 -18.90 0.00
CA GLY A 172 31.38 -19.47 -1.13
C GLY A 172 30.53 -20.24 -2.15
N VAL A 173 29.24 -20.46 -1.88
CA VAL A 173 28.30 -21.13 -2.81
C VAL A 173 28.24 -20.42 -4.16
N GLN A 174 28.30 -21.16 -5.27
CA GLN A 174 28.21 -20.54 -6.60
C GLN A 174 26.91 -19.76 -6.77
N ALA A 175 26.98 -18.58 -7.40
CA ALA A 175 25.81 -17.75 -7.67
C ALA A 175 24.75 -18.52 -8.50
N THR A 176 25.21 -19.36 -9.42
CA THR A 176 24.36 -20.19 -10.27
C THR A 176 23.51 -21.19 -9.46
N GLN A 177 23.96 -21.60 -8.27
CA GLN A 177 23.19 -22.46 -7.36
C GLN A 177 22.35 -21.64 -6.38
N SER A 178 22.94 -20.63 -5.72
CA SER A 178 22.25 -19.89 -4.66
C SER A 178 21.09 -19.04 -5.19
N ILE A 179 21.24 -18.45 -6.38
CA ILE A 179 20.23 -17.53 -6.95
C ILE A 179 18.92 -18.26 -7.28
N PRO A 180 18.89 -19.38 -8.02
CA PRO A 180 17.66 -20.12 -8.29
C PRO A 180 16.99 -20.67 -7.03
N ILE A 181 17.78 -21.09 -6.02
CA ILE A 181 17.22 -21.58 -4.76
C ILE A 181 16.50 -20.45 -4.01
N ILE A 182 17.12 -19.28 -3.89
CA ILE A 182 16.55 -18.15 -3.14
C ILE A 182 15.36 -17.53 -3.89
N ILE A 183 15.55 -17.13 -5.15
CA ILE A 183 14.51 -16.46 -5.93
C ILE A 183 13.45 -17.45 -6.39
N GLY A 184 13.87 -18.58 -6.97
CA GLY A 184 12.92 -19.57 -7.46
C GLY A 184 12.17 -20.24 -6.32
N GLY A 185 12.84 -20.52 -5.20
CA GLY A 185 12.18 -21.03 -3.99
C GLY A 185 11.14 -20.06 -3.44
N SER A 186 11.41 -18.74 -3.50
CA SER A 186 10.43 -17.75 -3.05
C SER A 186 9.18 -17.70 -3.94
N VAL A 187 9.27 -18.03 -5.24
CA VAL A 187 8.08 -18.19 -6.10
C VAL A 187 7.18 -19.32 -5.61
N PHE A 188 7.77 -20.45 -5.21
CA PHE A 188 7.01 -21.57 -4.65
C PHE A 188 6.32 -21.17 -3.35
N PHE A 189 7.08 -20.62 -2.38
CA PHE A 189 6.52 -20.19 -1.10
C PHE A 189 5.49 -19.06 -1.27
N GLY A 190 5.76 -18.10 -2.16
CA GLY A 190 4.84 -17.02 -2.48
C GLY A 190 3.52 -17.55 -3.04
N THR A 191 3.56 -18.54 -3.93
CA THR A 191 2.32 -19.15 -4.47
C THR A 191 1.53 -19.90 -3.40
N VAL A 192 2.22 -20.66 -2.53
CA VAL A 192 1.58 -21.42 -1.46
C VAL A 192 0.98 -20.50 -0.40
N LEU A 193 1.73 -19.48 0.03
CA LEU A 193 1.28 -18.49 0.99
C LEU A 193 0.17 -17.61 0.41
N GLY A 194 0.22 -17.25 -0.89
CA GLY A 194 -0.85 -16.55 -1.59
C GLY A 194 -2.17 -17.30 -1.52
N LYS A 195 -2.15 -18.61 -1.80
CA LYS A 195 -3.34 -19.44 -1.64
C LYS A 195 -3.86 -19.51 -0.19
N ILE A 196 -2.98 -19.57 0.81
CA ILE A 196 -3.37 -19.76 2.22
C ILE A 196 -3.84 -18.45 2.87
N PHE A 197 -3.16 -17.33 2.58
CA PHE A 197 -3.39 -16.05 3.27
C PHE A 197 -4.24 -15.08 2.47
N LEU A 198 -4.23 -15.15 1.13
CA LEU A 198 -4.99 -14.25 0.25
C LEU A 198 -6.19 -14.95 -0.42
N ASP A 199 -6.42 -16.25 -0.13
CA ASP A 199 -7.46 -17.08 -0.73
C ASP A 199 -7.45 -17.09 -2.29
N GLU A 200 -6.27 -16.88 -2.87
CA GLU A 200 -6.10 -16.87 -4.33
C GLU A 200 -6.25 -18.28 -4.92
N ASN A 201 -7.15 -18.42 -5.90
CA ASN A 201 -7.40 -19.68 -6.57
C ASN A 201 -6.51 -19.83 -7.81
N LEU A 202 -5.48 -20.68 -7.68
CA LEU A 202 -4.60 -21.03 -8.80
C LEU A 202 -5.18 -22.24 -9.56
N SER A 203 -5.26 -22.14 -10.89
CA SER A 203 -5.71 -23.23 -11.75
C SER A 203 -4.78 -24.45 -11.68
N LEU A 204 -5.27 -25.62 -12.12
CA LEU A 204 -4.46 -26.83 -12.19
C LEU A 204 -3.22 -26.65 -13.08
N SER A 205 -3.34 -25.90 -14.18
CA SER A 205 -2.19 -25.56 -15.04
C SER A 205 -1.17 -24.67 -14.33
N GLY A 206 -1.62 -23.74 -13.48
CA GLY A 206 -0.74 -22.95 -12.63
C GLY A 206 0.06 -23.81 -11.66
N TRP A 207 -0.58 -24.79 -11.01
CA TRP A 207 0.10 -25.71 -10.09
C TRP A 207 1.14 -26.58 -10.79
N ILE A 208 0.87 -27.02 -12.02
CA ILE A 208 1.85 -27.75 -12.84
C ILE A 208 3.05 -26.84 -13.16
N GLY A 209 2.80 -25.58 -13.50
CA GLY A 209 3.86 -24.59 -13.73
C GLY A 209 4.77 -24.41 -12.51
N VAL A 210 4.18 -24.25 -11.32
CA VAL A 210 4.92 -24.16 -10.05
C VAL A 210 5.74 -25.42 -9.81
N ALA A 211 5.17 -26.62 -10.04
CA ALA A 211 5.88 -27.88 -9.88
C ALA A 211 7.07 -28.00 -10.84
N MET A 212 6.93 -27.56 -12.09
CA MET A 212 8.04 -27.54 -13.06
C MET A 212 9.14 -26.57 -12.66
N ILE A 213 8.79 -25.37 -12.16
CA ILE A 213 9.77 -24.40 -11.65
C ILE A 213 10.53 -24.99 -10.47
N SER A 214 9.82 -25.55 -9.48
CA SER A 214 10.42 -26.24 -8.33
C SER A 214 11.34 -27.37 -8.76
N GLY A 215 10.93 -28.20 -9.72
CA GLY A 215 11.77 -29.26 -10.28
C GLY A 215 13.04 -28.71 -10.94
N GLY A 216 12.93 -27.63 -11.71
CA GLY A 216 14.07 -26.96 -12.34
C GLY A 216 15.07 -26.40 -11.32
N ILE A 217 14.57 -25.80 -10.22
CA ILE A 217 15.42 -25.28 -9.13
C ILE A 217 16.19 -26.41 -8.46
N VAL A 218 15.51 -27.52 -8.14
CA VAL A 218 16.16 -28.70 -7.53
C VAL A 218 17.24 -29.25 -8.47
N LEU A 219 16.95 -29.34 -9.77
CA LEU A 219 17.91 -29.83 -10.75
C LEU A 219 19.17 -28.96 -10.79
N VAL A 220 19.02 -27.63 -10.81
CA VAL A 220 20.15 -26.69 -10.77
C VAL A 220 20.90 -26.77 -9.44
N ALA A 221 20.19 -26.93 -8.32
CA ALA A 221 20.81 -27.09 -7.01
C ALA A 221 21.66 -28.36 -6.90
N THR A 222 21.27 -29.43 -7.60
CA THR A 222 21.97 -30.73 -7.59
C THR A 222 23.03 -30.88 -8.69
N ASP A 223 23.30 -29.83 -9.49
CA ASP A 223 24.29 -29.92 -10.58
C ASP A 223 25.70 -30.18 -10.01
N PRO A 224 26.31 -31.37 -10.28
CA PRO A 224 27.63 -31.73 -9.77
C PRO A 224 28.74 -30.82 -10.30
N ASN A 225 28.53 -30.15 -11.44
CA ASN A 225 29.54 -29.28 -12.04
C ASN A 225 29.73 -27.97 -11.27
N ALA A 226 28.78 -27.61 -10.41
CA ALA A 226 28.90 -26.43 -9.57
C ALA A 226 29.84 -26.63 -8.37
N ASP A 227 30.34 -27.85 -8.12
CA ASP A 227 31.42 -28.10 -7.16
C ASP A 227 32.83 -28.03 -7.79
N MET A 228 32.93 -28.00 -9.13
CA MET A 228 34.22 -28.08 -9.85
C MET A 228 34.79 -26.71 -10.28
N GLY A 229 34.18 -25.62 -9.83
CA GLY A 229 34.66 -24.25 -10.11
C GLY A 229 35.82 -23.84 -9.20
N HIS A 230 37.03 -24.29 -9.55
CA HIS A 230 38.30 -23.64 -9.16
C HIS A 230 38.66 -22.53 -10.17
#